data_AF-A0A1Q4FN86-F1
#
_entry.id   AF-A0A1Q4FN86-F1
#
_cell.length_a   1.000
_cell.length_b   1.000
_cell.length_c   1.000
_cell.angle_alpha   90.00
_cell.angle_beta   90.00
_cell.angle_gamma   90.00
#
_symmetry.space_group_name_H-M   'P 1'
#
loop_
_entity.id
_entity.type
_entity.pdbx_description
1 polymer ?
#
loop_
_entity_poly.entity_id
_entity_poly.type
_entity_poly.pdbx_seq_one_letter_code
_entity_poly.pdbx_strand_id
1 'polypeptide(L)'
;MVPRMLGMATKVVSDYGKVLAQVEPGVYGLPESLLPHARESIRFAILTLLRELGADHQEVKEGLRQGYVYLAQFVGDEEATMVRDGQASVSDGRLDESSTEPAMRIINRIKLDMERAVEEMRDFP
;
A
#
# COMPACT_ATOMS: atom_id res chain seq x y z
N MET A 1 -28.11 2.02 -12.00
CA MET A 1 -26.76 2.46 -12.44
C MET A 1 -25.62 1.91 -11.55
N VAL A 2 -25.91 1.44 -10.33
CA VAL A 2 -24.98 0.88 -9.33
C VAL A 2 -24.11 -0.34 -9.77
N PRO A 3 -24.60 -1.33 -10.55
CA PRO A 3 -23.85 -2.57 -10.79
C PRO A 3 -22.53 -2.39 -11.56
N ARG A 4 -22.45 -1.38 -12.42
CA ARG A 4 -21.27 -1.15 -13.26
C ARG A 4 -20.10 -0.57 -12.47
N MET A 5 -20.39 0.27 -11.46
CA MET A 5 -19.36 0.87 -10.61
C MET A 5 -18.75 -0.17 -9.66
N LEU A 6 -19.56 -1.08 -9.11
CA LEU A 6 -19.08 -2.17 -8.26
C LEU A 6 -18.21 -3.16 -9.05
N GLY A 7 -18.57 -3.47 -10.30
CA GLY A 7 -17.75 -4.31 -11.18
C GLY A 7 -16.38 -3.70 -11.48
N MET A 8 -16.30 -2.38 -11.68
CA MET A 8 -15.02 -1.70 -11.87
C MET A 8 -14.18 -1.67 -10.58
N ALA A 9 -14.78 -1.38 -9.44
CA ALA A 9 -14.08 -1.39 -8.14
C ALA A 9 -13.52 -2.78 -7.83
N THR A 10 -14.31 -3.83 -8.09
CA THR A 10 -13.87 -5.24 -7.92
C THR A 10 -12.68 -5.56 -8.81
N LYS A 11 -12.69 -5.13 -10.08
CA LYS A 11 -11.56 -5.33 -10.99
C LYS A 11 -10.29 -4.62 -10.50
N VAL A 12 -10.40 -3.34 -10.12
CA VAL A 12 -9.26 -2.54 -9.63
C VAL A 12 -8.63 -3.20 -8.41
N VAL A 13 -9.44 -3.61 -7.43
CA VAL A 13 -8.93 -4.29 -6.23
C VAL A 13 -8.37 -5.67 -6.54
N SER A 14 -8.98 -6.43 -7.45
CA SER A 14 -8.46 -7.74 -7.85
C SER A 14 -7.09 -7.64 -8.52
N ASP A 15 -6.90 -6.66 -9.42
CA ASP A 15 -5.61 -6.43 -10.07
C ASP A 15 -4.56 -5.99 -9.05
N TYR A 16 -4.93 -5.12 -8.11
CA TYR A 16 -4.06 -4.71 -7.01
C TYR A 16 -3.68 -5.90 -6.10
N GLY A 17 -4.63 -6.77 -5.75
CA GLY A 17 -4.36 -7.97 -4.94
C GLY A 17 -3.34 -8.91 -5.57
N LYS A 18 -3.29 -9.01 -6.91
CA LYS A 18 -2.26 -9.80 -7.62
C LYS A 18 -0.86 -9.19 -7.46
N VAL A 19 -0.75 -7.87 -7.34
CA VAL A 19 0.53 -7.20 -7.04
C VAL A 19 0.93 -7.48 -5.60
N LEU A 20 0.02 -7.33 -4.64
CA LEU A 20 0.30 -7.62 -3.23
C LEU A 20 0.74 -9.07 -3.00
N ALA A 21 0.20 -10.03 -3.75
CA ALA A 21 0.60 -11.44 -3.67
C ALA A 21 2.06 -11.71 -4.09
N GLN A 22 2.70 -10.76 -4.77
CA GLN A 22 4.10 -10.86 -5.22
C GLN A 22 5.06 -10.06 -4.32
N VAL A 23 4.55 -9.32 -3.35
CA VAL A 23 5.38 -8.49 -2.46
C VAL A 23 6.01 -9.35 -1.38
N GLU A 24 7.33 -9.22 -1.21
CA GLU A 24 8.07 -9.88 -0.14
C GLU A 24 7.86 -9.17 1.22
N PRO A 25 7.62 -9.93 2.31
CA PRO A 25 7.54 -9.35 3.65
C PRO A 25 8.83 -8.64 4.06
N GLY A 26 8.70 -7.47 4.69
CA GLY A 26 9.84 -6.73 5.28
C GLY A 26 10.53 -5.73 4.34
N VAL A 27 10.12 -5.67 3.07
CA VAL A 27 10.52 -4.62 2.13
C VAL A 27 9.63 -3.38 2.34
N TYR A 28 10.24 -2.20 2.43
CA TYR A 28 9.53 -0.93 2.53
C TYR A 28 9.80 -0.10 1.27
N GLY A 29 8.86 0.77 0.92
CA GLY A 29 9.05 1.71 -0.18
C GLY A 29 8.96 1.03 -1.54
N LEU A 30 7.80 0.45 -1.83
CA LEU A 30 7.52 -0.13 -3.14
C LEU A 30 7.34 1.00 -4.17
N PRO A 31 7.84 0.85 -5.41
CA PRO A 31 7.63 1.86 -6.44
C PRO A 31 6.17 1.92 -6.88
N GLU A 32 5.64 3.14 -6.99
CA GLU A 32 4.27 3.41 -7.46
C GLU A 32 4.02 2.84 -8.86
N SER A 33 5.05 2.75 -9.72
CA SER A 33 4.95 2.14 -11.03
C SER A 33 4.60 0.64 -11.04
N LEU A 34 4.70 -0.05 -9.90
CA LEU A 34 4.18 -1.42 -9.76
C LEU A 34 2.67 -1.48 -9.65
N LEU A 35 2.00 -0.36 -9.32
CA LEU A 35 0.56 -0.36 -9.18
C LEU A 35 -0.10 -0.51 -10.56
N PRO A 36 -1.11 -1.39 -10.68
CA PRO A 36 -1.80 -1.62 -11.95
C PRO A 36 -2.78 -0.50 -12.31
N HIS A 37 -3.11 0.34 -11.33
CA HIS A 37 -4.01 1.49 -11.43
C HIS A 37 -3.44 2.62 -10.57
N ALA A 38 -3.84 3.86 -10.84
CA ALA A 38 -3.43 5.00 -10.02
C ALA A 38 -3.81 4.78 -8.55
N ARG A 39 -2.93 5.19 -7.62
CA ARG A 39 -3.11 4.98 -6.18
C ARG A 39 -4.48 5.42 -5.67
N GLU A 40 -4.93 6.61 -6.07
CA GLU A 40 -6.25 7.14 -5.70
C GLU A 40 -7.42 6.32 -6.25
N SER A 41 -7.25 5.68 -7.42
CA SER A 41 -8.28 4.78 -7.98
C SER A 41 -8.41 3.51 -7.16
N ILE A 42 -7.29 2.94 -6.69
CA ILE A 42 -7.27 1.78 -5.80
C ILE A 42 -7.90 2.14 -4.46
N ARG A 43 -7.48 3.27 -3.86
CA ARG A 43 -8.04 3.81 -2.63
C ARG A 43 -9.57 3.91 -2.72
N PHE A 44 -10.06 4.57 -3.76
CA PHE A 44 -11.50 4.75 -3.98
C PHE A 44 -12.24 3.41 -4.17
N ALA A 45 -11.66 2.48 -4.92
CA ALA A 45 -12.25 1.17 -5.16
C ALA A 45 -12.39 0.37 -3.86
N ILE A 46 -11.35 0.36 -3.01
CA ILE A 46 -11.38 -0.31 -1.71
C ILE A 46 -12.49 0.26 -0.82
N LEU A 47 -12.55 1.59 -0.67
CA LEU A 47 -13.55 2.25 0.18
C LEU A 47 -14.97 2.04 -0.34
N THR A 48 -15.15 2.00 -1.67
CA THR A 48 -16.44 1.69 -2.29
C THR A 48 -16.88 0.27 -1.93
N LEU A 49 -15.99 -0.71 -2.07
CA LEU A 49 -16.30 -2.10 -1.72
C LEU A 49 -16.58 -2.27 -0.22
N LEU A 50 -15.81 -1.60 0.66
CA LEU A 50 -16.05 -1.66 2.10
C LEU A 50 -17.45 -1.15 2.50
N ARG A 51 -17.96 -0.12 1.84
CA ARG A 51 -19.30 0.44 2.10
C ARG A 51 -20.43 -0.44 1.58
N GLU A 52 -20.23 -1.05 0.42
CA GLU A 52 -21.26 -1.84 -0.26
C GLU A 52 -21.33 -3.29 0.25
N LEU A 53 -20.23 -3.81 0.82
CA LEU A 53 -20.21 -5.15 1.41
C LEU A 53 -21.01 -5.20 2.71
N GLY A 54 -22.03 -6.06 2.71
CA GLY A 54 -22.85 -6.37 3.88
C GLY A 54 -22.07 -7.06 5.01
N ALA A 55 -22.75 -7.23 6.16
CA ALA A 55 -22.14 -7.76 7.38
C ALA A 55 -21.60 -9.19 7.24
N ASP A 56 -22.10 -9.98 6.29
CA ASP A 56 -21.72 -11.39 6.09
C ASP A 56 -20.31 -11.58 5.48
N HIS A 57 -19.68 -10.51 5.01
CA HIS A 57 -18.39 -10.56 4.31
C HIS A 57 -17.22 -10.04 5.16
N GLN A 58 -17.22 -10.28 6.48
CA GLN A 58 -16.19 -9.74 7.39
C GLN A 58 -14.75 -10.06 6.96
N GLU A 59 -14.47 -11.27 6.50
CA GLU A 59 -13.13 -11.66 6.03
C GLU A 59 -12.67 -10.84 4.82
N VAL A 60 -13.57 -10.61 3.87
CA VAL A 60 -13.29 -9.76 2.70
C VAL A 60 -13.10 -8.30 3.12
N LYS A 61 -13.92 -7.80 4.04
CA LYS A 61 -13.77 -6.44 4.59
C LYS A 61 -12.43 -6.28 5.29
N GLU A 62 -11.98 -7.28 6.03
CA GLU A 62 -10.67 -7.24 6.68
C GLU A 62 -9.52 -7.26 5.67
N GLY A 63 -9.57 -8.12 4.66
CA GLY A 63 -8.59 -8.11 3.57
C GLY A 63 -8.55 -6.77 2.82
N LEU A 64 -9.69 -6.12 2.62
CA LEU A 64 -9.79 -4.78 2.03
C LEU A 64 -9.14 -3.71 2.92
N ARG A 65 -9.39 -3.73 4.24
CA ARG A 65 -8.74 -2.81 5.20
C ARG A 65 -7.24 -2.98 5.19
N GLN A 66 -6.76 -4.22 5.23
CA GLN A 66 -5.33 -4.51 5.13
C GLN A 66 -4.75 -4.00 3.82
N GLY A 67 -5.42 -4.28 2.69
CA GLY A 67 -5.02 -3.76 1.38
C GLY A 67 -4.94 -2.24 1.32
N TYR A 68 -5.85 -1.53 2.00
CA TYR A 68 -5.83 -0.07 2.14
C TYR A 68 -4.59 0.41 2.89
N VAL A 69 -4.25 -0.23 4.02
CA VAL A 69 -3.06 0.09 4.80
C VAL A 69 -1.78 -0.17 4.00
N TYR A 70 -1.71 -1.30 3.29
CA TYR A 70 -0.58 -1.64 2.43
C TYR A 70 -0.36 -0.64 1.28
N LEU A 71 -1.40 0.09 0.87
CA LEU A 71 -1.27 1.10 -0.18
C LEU A 71 -0.30 2.23 0.22
N ALA A 72 -0.13 2.48 1.51
CA ALA A 72 0.83 3.47 2.03
C ALA A 72 2.30 3.08 1.79
N GLN A 73 2.59 1.80 1.51
CA GLN A 73 3.94 1.36 1.18
C GLN A 73 4.40 1.77 -0.22
N PHE A 74 3.47 2.16 -1.10
CA PHE A 74 3.77 2.59 -2.45
C PHE A 74 4.15 4.08 -2.46
N VAL A 75 5.40 4.34 -2.81
CA VAL A 75 6.03 5.66 -2.86
C VAL A 75 6.50 5.96 -4.28
N GLY A 76 6.89 7.20 -4.56
CA GLY A 76 7.41 7.54 -5.88
C GLY A 76 8.65 6.70 -6.23
N ASP A 77 8.83 6.37 -7.51
CA ASP A 77 9.89 5.48 -7.97
C ASP A 77 11.31 5.94 -7.57
N GLU A 78 11.53 7.25 -7.50
CA GLU A 78 12.78 7.84 -7.01
C GLU A 78 13.01 7.53 -5.52
N GLU A 79 11.98 7.70 -4.68
CA GLU A 79 12.03 7.40 -3.25
C GLU A 79 12.18 5.89 -3.00
N ALA A 80 11.50 5.06 -3.79
CA ALA A 80 11.63 3.60 -3.74
C ALA A 80 13.07 3.16 -4.06
N THR A 81 13.70 3.81 -5.06
CA THR A 81 15.11 3.59 -5.40
C THR A 81 16.03 3.96 -4.23
N MET A 82 15.82 5.12 -3.61
CA MET A 82 16.59 5.54 -2.44
C MET A 82 16.46 4.57 -1.26
N VAL A 83 15.24 4.08 -0.98
CA VAL A 83 15.01 3.11 0.11
C VAL A 83 15.72 1.80 -0.18
N ARG A 84 15.59 1.26 -1.39
CA ARG A 84 16.26 0.02 -1.80
C ARG A 84 17.78 0.13 -1.67
N ASP A 85 18.35 1.22 -2.16
CA ASP A 85 19.81 1.42 -2.16
C ASP A 85 20.33 1.65 -0.72
N GLY A 86 19.56 2.35 0.12
CA GLY A 86 19.85 2.50 1.54
C GLY A 86 19.76 1.18 2.32
N GLN A 87 18.74 0.35 2.05
CA GLN A 87 18.59 -0.98 2.67
C GLN A 87 19.74 -1.91 2.28
N ALA A 88 20.14 -1.93 1.01
CA ALA A 88 21.27 -2.74 0.54
C ALA A 88 22.60 -2.31 1.17
N SER A 89 22.82 -1.00 1.34
CA SER A 89 24.03 -0.45 1.96
C SER A 89 24.18 -0.89 3.43
N VAL A 90 23.07 -0.92 4.17
CA VAL A 90 23.02 -1.43 5.56
C VAL A 90 23.30 -2.94 5.61
N SER A 91 22.70 -3.72 4.71
CA SER A 91 22.91 -5.17 4.63
C SER A 91 24.36 -5.54 4.30
N ASP A 92 25.02 -4.77 3.43
CA ASP A 92 26.42 -4.98 3.02
C ASP A 92 27.45 -4.39 4.01
N GLY A 93 27.00 -3.83 5.14
CA GLY A 93 27.89 -3.23 6.15
C GLY A 93 28.60 -1.95 5.69
N ARG A 94 28.15 -1.36 4.56
CA ARG A 94 28.64 -0.07 4.06
C ARG A 94 27.74 1.02 4.65
N LEU A 95 28.11 1.48 5.85
CA LEU A 95 27.46 2.63 6.48
C LEU A 95 27.88 3.92 5.78
N ASP A 96 27.34 4.13 4.58
CA ASP A 96 27.33 5.45 3.97
C ASP A 96 26.18 6.24 4.61
N GLU A 97 26.52 7.07 5.59
CA GLU A 97 25.56 7.93 6.30
C GLU A 97 24.77 8.82 5.34
N SER A 98 25.37 9.23 4.21
CA SER A 98 24.72 10.10 3.21
C SER A 98 23.56 9.42 2.49
N SER A 99 23.62 8.09 2.34
CA SER A 99 22.60 7.29 1.63
C SER A 99 21.61 6.62 2.60
N THR A 100 22.04 6.35 3.84
CA THR A 100 21.22 5.64 4.84
C THR A 100 20.22 6.58 5.52
N GLU A 101 20.60 7.83 5.79
CA GLU A 101 19.72 8.77 6.49
C GLU A 101 18.46 9.15 5.68
N PRO A 102 18.55 9.46 4.37
CA PRO A 102 17.36 9.72 3.54
C PRO A 102 16.42 8.52 3.45
N ALA A 103 16.97 7.31 3.28
CA ALA A 103 16.19 6.07 3.25
C ALA A 103 15.42 5.84 4.57
N MET A 104 16.07 6.05 5.72
CA MET A 104 15.42 5.93 7.02
C MET A 104 14.28 6.95 7.21
N ARG A 105 14.45 8.19 6.73
CA ARG A 105 13.37 9.19 6.78
C ARG A 105 12.15 8.77 5.95
N ILE A 106 12.37 8.21 4.76
CA ILE A 106 11.29 7.71 3.90
C ILE A 106 10.58 6.52 4.57
N ILE A 107 11.35 5.56 5.12
CA ILE A 107 10.77 4.41 5.85
C ILE A 107 9.92 4.87 7.04
N ASN A 108 10.41 5.83 7.83
CA ASN A 108 9.65 6.36 8.96
C ASN A 108 8.37 7.07 8.52
N ARG A 109 8.40 7.78 7.39
CA ARG A 109 7.20 8.37 6.79
C ARG A 109 6.19 7.29 6.38
N ILE A 110 6.65 6.23 5.70
CA ILE A 110 5.80 5.10 5.30
C ILE A 110 5.14 4.47 6.53
N LYS A 111 5.90 4.21 7.60
CA LYS A 111 5.36 3.65 8.84
C LYS A 111 4.27 4.53 9.45
N LEU A 112 4.52 5.84 9.52
CA LEU A 112 3.53 6.80 10.03
C LEU A 112 2.27 6.84 9.16
N ASP A 113 2.42 6.77 7.84
CA ASP A 113 1.29 6.75 6.91
C ASP A 113 0.49 5.43 7.02
N MET A 114 1.16 4.30 7.27
CA MET A 114 0.50 3.03 7.57
C MET A 114 -0.27 3.08 8.89
N GLU A 115 0.31 3.65 9.95
CA GLU A 115 -0.38 3.83 11.24
C GLU A 115 -1.63 4.68 11.09
N ARG A 116 -1.54 5.80 10.37
CA ARG A 116 -2.71 6.63 10.05
C ARG A 116 -3.76 5.87 9.26
N ALA A 117 -3.35 5.08 8.28
CA ALA A 117 -4.29 4.26 7.50
C ALA A 117 -4.98 3.19 8.36
N VAL A 118 -4.29 2.61 9.36
CA VAL A 118 -4.89 1.69 10.33
C VAL A 118 -5.93 2.41 11.17
N GLU A 119 -5.64 3.62 11.66
CA GLU A 119 -6.59 4.44 12.41
C GLU A 119 -7.82 4.78 11.57
N GLU A 120 -7.62 5.22 10.32
CA GLU A 120 -8.71 5.49 9.37
C GLU A 120 -9.60 4.25 9.17
N MET A 121 -9.01 3.07 9.03
CA MET A 121 -9.77 1.82 8.81
C MET A 121 -10.43 1.27 10.06
N ARG A 122 -9.91 1.56 11.25
CA ARG A 122 -10.55 1.23 12.53
C ARG A 122 -11.85 2.00 12.70
N ASP A 123 -11.84 3.27 12.31
CA ASP A 123 -12.99 4.18 12.45
C ASP A 123 -13.91 4.12 11.21
N PHE A 124 -13.56 3.30 10.20
CA PHE A 124 -14.34 3.15 8.97
C PHE A 124 -15.61 2.30 9.20
N PRO A 125 -16.81 2.83 8.87
CA PRO A 125 -18.10 2.16 9.13
C PRO A 125 -18.37 0.93 8.27
#